data_AF-A0A951NUR3-F1
#
_entry.id   AF-A0A951NUR3-F1
#
_cell.length_a   1.000
_cell.length_b   1.000
_cell.length_c   1.000
_cell.angle_alpha   90.00
_cell.angle_beta   90.00
_cell.angle_gamma   90.00
#
_symmetry.space_group_name_H-M   'P 1'
#
loop_
_entity.id
_entity.type
_entity.pdbx_description
1 polymer ?
#
loop_
_entity_poly.entity_id
_entity_poly.type
_entity_poly.pdbx_seq_one_letter_code
_entity_poly.pdbx_strand_id
1 'polypeptide(L)' 'MRYVKEESGLLNNFAIEPKMYEAEPPTQNQKRNYLILGIGGAILIGGLMFVAVSVS' A
#
# COMPACT_ATOMS: atom_id res chain seq x y z
N MET A 1 25.86 2.14 -11.90
CA MET A 1 26.42 2.40 -10.56
C MET A 1 25.71 3.61 -9.95
N ARG A 2 25.79 3.78 -8.63
CA ARG A 2 25.11 4.81 -7.82
C ARG A 2 25.76 6.20 -7.97
N TYR A 3 26.28 6.52 -9.16
CA TYR A 3 26.96 7.78 -9.45
C TYR A 3 26.68 8.16 -10.91
N VAL A 4 26.42 9.44 -11.14
CA VAL A 4 26.28 10.02 -12.48
C VAL A 4 27.69 10.31 -13.01
N LYS A 5 27.99 9.90 -14.24
CA LYS A 5 29.13 10.47 -14.98
C LYS A 5 28.65 11.81 -15.54
N GLU A 6 29.20 12.91 -15.06
CA GLU A 6 28.97 14.20 -15.73
C GLU A 6 29.56 14.15 -17.15
N GLU A 7 29.04 14.98 -18.07
CA GLU A 7 29.60 15.07 -19.43
C GLU A 7 31.10 15.44 -19.44
N SER A 8 31.57 16.07 -18.36
CA SER A 8 32.97 16.39 -18.08
C SER A 8 33.83 15.19 -17.64
N GLY A 9 33.22 14.04 -17.36
CA GLY A 9 33.88 12.83 -16.85
C GLY A 9 34.10 12.80 -15.33
N LEU A 10 33.67 13.83 -14.59
CA LEU A 10 33.79 13.89 -13.13
C LEU A 10 32.76 13.00 -12.42
N LEU A 11 33.20 12.44 -11.29
CA LEU A 11 32.41 11.57 -10.43
C LEU A 11 31.52 12.44 -9.52
N ASN A 12 30.20 12.32 -9.68
CA ASN A 12 29.24 13.09 -8.92
C ASN A 12 28.62 12.25 -7.79
N ASN A 13 28.72 12.74 -6.54
CA ASN A 13 28.21 12.09 -5.33
C ASN A 13 26.89 12.70 -4.82
N PHE A 14 26.13 13.42 -5.67
CA PHE A 14 24.78 13.86 -5.32
C PHE A 14 23.82 12.67 -5.24
N ALA A 15 22.80 12.82 -4.39
CA ALA A 15 21.74 11.84 -4.26
C ALA A 15 20.99 11.71 -5.60
N ILE A 16 20.87 10.49 -6.10
CA ILE A 16 20.03 10.17 -7.25
C ILE A 16 18.58 10.26 -6.78
N GLU A 17 17.79 11.11 -7.43
CA GLU A 17 16.36 11.17 -7.17
C GLU A 17 15.75 9.78 -7.44
N PRO A 18 15.05 9.18 -6.47
CA PRO A 18 14.43 7.89 -6.67
C PRO A 18 13.45 7.98 -7.83
N LYS A 19 13.31 6.90 -8.59
CA LYS A 19 12.23 6.83 -9.59
C LYS A 19 10.90 6.99 -8.86
N MET A 20 10.24 8.10 -9.12
CA MET A 20 8.90 8.38 -8.62
C MET A 20 7.94 7.36 -9.24
N TYR A 21 7.17 6.68 -8.38
CA TYR A 21 6.07 5.83 -8.82
C TYR A 21 4.75 6.50 -8.42
N GLU A 22 3.80 6.50 -9.33
CA GLU A 22 2.47 7.04 -9.08
C GLU A 22 1.57 5.98 -8.46
N ALA A 23 0.53 6.44 -7.76
CA ALA A 23 -0.51 5.54 -7.29
C ALA A 23 -1.36 5.07 -8.47
N GLU A 24 -1.36 3.78 -8.75
CA GLU A 24 -2.24 3.20 -9.76
C GLU A 24 -3.66 3.01 -9.21
N PRO A 25 -4.70 3.24 -10.03
CA PRO A 25 -6.06 2.92 -9.62
C PRO A 25 -6.19 1.41 -9.37
N PRO A 26 -7.04 0.98 -8.43
CA PRO A 26 -7.18 -0.42 -8.10
C PRO A 26 -7.72 -1.22 -9.29
N THR A 27 -7.10 -2.38 -9.53
CA THR A 27 -7.56 -3.38 -10.51
C THR A 27 -8.91 -3.97 -10.10
N GLN A 28 -9.60 -4.61 -11.04
CA GLN A 28 -10.89 -5.27 -10.77
C GLN A 28 -10.78 -6.36 -9.68
N ASN A 29 -9.66 -7.08 -9.65
CA ASN A 29 -9.40 -8.08 -8.60
C ASN A 29 -9.17 -7.42 -7.24
N GLN A 30 -8.43 -6.30 -7.18
CA GLN A 30 -8.22 -5.55 -5.93
C GLN A 30 -9.54 -5.01 -5.40
N LYS A 31 -10.40 -4.44 -6.25
CA LYS A 31 -11.75 -3.98 -5.84
C LYS A 31 -12.59 -5.09 -5.23
N ARG A 32 -12.61 -6.28 -5.85
CA ARG A 32 -13.31 -7.46 -5.31
C ARG A 32 -12.73 -7.88 -3.95
N ASN A 33 -11.41 -7.93 -3.83
CA ASN A 33 -10.76 -8.29 -2.58
C ASN A 33 -11.05 -7.28 -1.46
N TYR A 34 -11.06 -5.99 -1.76
CA TYR A 34 -11.42 -4.95 -0.80
C TYR A 34 -12.86 -5.08 -0.32
N LEU A 35 -13.79 -5.41 -1.22
CA LEU A 35 -15.17 -5.69 -0.83
C LEU A 35 -15.26 -6.90 0.12
N ILE A 36 -14.57 -7.99 -0.20
CA ILE A 36 -14.52 -9.19 0.65
C ILE A 36 -13.92 -8.85 2.02
N LEU A 37 -12.82 -8.11 2.06
CA LEU A 37 -12.18 -7.68 3.31
C LEU A 37 -13.09 -6.78 4.14
N GLY A 38 -13.80 -5.84 3.50
CA GLY A 38 -14.77 -4.97 4.17
C GLY A 38 -15.93 -5.76 4.79
N ILE A 39 -16.51 -6.70 4.04
CA ILE A 39 -17.57 -7.58 4.53
C ILE A 39 -17.07 -8.45 5.68
N GLY A 40 -15.90 -9.08 5.51
CA GLY A 40 -15.30 -9.93 6.56
C GLY A 40 -15.02 -9.15 7.84
N GLY A 41 -14.49 -7.93 7.73
CA GLY A 41 -14.26 -7.04 8.87
C GLY A 41 -15.55 -6.64 9.57
N ALA A 42 -16.60 -6.29 8.82
CA ALA A 42 -17.90 -5.95 9.38
C ALA A 42 -18.55 -7.13 10.13
N ILE A 43 -18.48 -8.34 9.55
CA ILE A 43 -18.97 -9.57 10.19
C ILE A 43 -18.20 -9.85 11.48
N LEU A 44 -16.87 -9.72 11.45
CA LEU A 44 -16.04 -9.94 12.64
C LEU A 44 -16.42 -8.97 13.77
N ILE A 45 -16.48 -7.67 13.48
CA ILE A 45 -16.83 -6.66 14.48
C ILE A 45 -18.26 -6.89 14.99
N GLY A 46 -19.22 -7.11 14.09
CA GLY A 46 -20.61 -7.40 14.47
C GLY A 46 -20.74 -8.66 15.33
N GLY A 47 -20.01 -9.71 14.99
CA GLY A 47 -19.95 -10.95 15.77
C GLY A 47 -19.36 -10.75 17.17
N LEU A 48 -18.27 -9.99 17.29
CA LEU A 48 -17.67 -9.66 18.58
C LEU A 48 -18.62 -8.83 19.46
N MET A 49 -19.30 -7.84 18.87
CA MET A 49 -20.30 -7.04 19.58
C MET A 49 -21.48 -7.90 20.04
N PHE A 50 -21.96 -8.80 19.18
CA PHE A 50 -23.03 -9.75 19.53
C PHE A 50 -22.64 -10.63 20.71
N VAL A 51 -21.44 -11.22 20.70
CA VAL A 51 -20.95 -12.03 21.83
C VAL A 51 -20.87 -11.18 23.09
N ALA A 52 -20.28 -9.98 23.02
CA ALA A 52 -20.11 -9.10 24.18
C ALA A 52 -21.46 -8.76 24.86
N VAL A 53 -22.49 -8.44 24.06
CA VAL A 53 -23.84 -8.17 24.58
C VAL A 53 -24.54 -9.43 25.09
N SER A 54 -24.28 -10.59 24.50
CA SER A 54 -24.96 -11.84 24.88
C SER A 54 -24.50 -12.41 26.22
N VAL A 55 -23.29 -12.03 26.68
CA VAL A 55 -22.67 -12.56 27.90
C VAL A 55 -22.53 -11.52 29.03
N SER A 56 -23.07 -10.32 28.84
CA SER A 56 -23.08 -9.22 29.82
C SER A 56 -24.23 -9.30 30.81
#